data_AF-I4B6N6-F1
#
_entry.id   AF-I4B6N6-F1
#
_cell.length_a   1.000
_cell.length_b   1.000
_cell.length_c   1.000
_cell.angle_alpha   90.00
_cell.angle_beta   90.00
_cell.angle_gamma   90.00
#
_symmetry.space_group_name_H-M   'P 1'
#
loop_
_entity.id
_entity.type
_entity.pdbx_description
1 polymer ?
#
loop_
_entity_poly.entity_id
_entity_poly.type
_entity_poly.pdbx_seq_one_letter_code
_entity_poly.pdbx_strand_id
1 'polypeptide(L)'
;MRIGAAVTLALLLSASAFGYRVVLDPGHGGRDQVPHSLYGDKFDRRLGIYLDKFREGARHRGVWEFEVMHDIGVKAKALLDLTQTAEGREKFGKILARYGKISGSVQQIEAFMSREAGYTENYFERRDDLNAAYRLYDYPDQKTGALQPGTISRINALAPELVITLHLTHTEAPASGGMAAVITPGYRTYSLAHRYARANAEGRQAIRATFGKTAWNRWFISDDRYKVFPSFMADAFIYYIGFWSKADGLHTDFTRFRGHRHNLITWRYADSDSIVESLYGKAGERYATSLAAFEPLGPFWEREKGEPEDWRREGGEEGFGGDNHFAGTEVLRYTRAAFMVNGFDTANTAPKILAPYLSTWAVPTYVNAISAFVELAHTTSKRDHLRMARYRHIYAEAIAVSAYSLLYGLGDARVAKGKPINLARYQNLAGGNYFKRVKK
;
A
#
# COMPACT_ATOMS: atom_id res chain seq x y z
N MET A 1 -58.96 -15.76 3.37
CA MET A 1 -58.32 -14.43 3.18
C MET A 1 -57.40 -14.15 4.35
N ARG A 2 -56.09 -14.29 4.17
CA ARG A 2 -55.08 -13.85 5.14
C ARG A 2 -54.16 -12.88 4.42
N ILE A 3 -54.25 -11.61 4.80
CA ILE A 3 -53.28 -10.57 4.44
C ILE A 3 -52.18 -10.67 5.50
N GLY A 4 -51.01 -11.18 5.10
CA GLY A 4 -49.80 -11.17 5.91
C GLY A 4 -48.79 -10.27 5.22
N ALA A 5 -48.81 -8.99 5.58
CA ALA A 5 -47.90 -7.98 5.05
C ALA A 5 -46.48 -8.21 5.57
N ALA A 6 -45.53 -8.03 4.65
CA ALA A 6 -44.10 -8.13 4.84
C ALA A 6 -43.58 -7.19 5.95
N VAL A 7 -42.72 -7.73 6.81
CA VAL A 7 -41.79 -6.92 7.61
C VAL A 7 -40.41 -7.13 7.00
N THR A 8 -40.07 -6.24 6.07
CA THR A 8 -38.70 -6.03 5.59
C THR A 8 -37.96 -5.33 6.72
N LEU A 9 -37.35 -6.10 7.62
CA LEU A 9 -36.50 -5.55 8.67
C LEU A 9 -35.21 -5.05 8.03
N ALA A 10 -35.12 -3.74 7.87
CA ALA A 10 -33.94 -3.04 7.40
C ALA A 10 -32.73 -3.40 8.26
N LEU A 11 -31.74 -4.03 7.63
CA LEU A 11 -30.35 -4.10 8.12
C LEU A 11 -29.74 -2.69 8.04
N LEU A 12 -30.12 -1.84 8.98
CA LEU A 12 -29.43 -0.60 9.31
C LEU A 12 -29.05 -0.74 10.77
N LEU A 13 -27.80 -1.14 11.06
CA LEU A 13 -27.04 -0.82 12.27
C LEU A 13 -25.79 -1.72 12.37
N SER A 14 -24.67 -1.21 11.87
CA SER A 14 -23.40 -1.29 12.61
C SER A 14 -22.43 -0.24 12.06
N ALA A 15 -22.85 1.02 12.02
CA ALA A 15 -21.87 2.09 12.15
C ALA A 15 -21.33 1.95 13.58
N SER A 16 -20.08 1.53 13.67
CA SER A 16 -19.32 1.49 14.92
C SER A 16 -19.59 2.78 15.71
N ALA A 17 -19.80 2.67 17.03
CA ALA A 17 -19.90 3.83 17.93
C ALA A 17 -18.63 4.74 17.90
N PHE A 18 -17.62 4.32 17.14
CA PHE A 18 -16.38 5.02 16.81
C PHE A 18 -16.29 5.20 15.28
N GLY A 19 -15.85 6.38 14.81
CA GLY A 19 -15.59 6.62 13.38
C GLY A 19 -14.57 5.65 12.78
N TYR A 20 -14.54 5.52 11.46
CA TYR A 20 -13.51 4.74 10.75
C TYR A 20 -12.09 5.28 11.00
N ARG A 21 -11.10 4.39 10.93
CA ARG A 21 -9.69 4.70 11.13
C ARG A 21 -8.94 4.80 9.81
N VAL A 22 -8.17 5.87 9.68
CA VAL A 22 -7.28 6.12 8.54
C VAL A 22 -5.86 6.29 9.04
N VAL A 23 -4.90 5.63 8.39
CA VAL A 23 -3.49 5.98 8.54
C VAL A 23 -3.00 6.69 7.29
N LEU A 24 -2.44 7.88 7.48
CA LEU A 24 -1.66 8.58 6.48
C LEU A 24 -0.20 8.14 6.66
N ASP A 25 0.37 7.59 5.60
CA ASP A 25 1.70 7.00 5.59
C ASP A 25 2.63 7.75 4.64
N PRO A 26 3.30 8.82 5.11
CA PRO A 26 4.28 9.53 4.32
C PRO A 26 5.51 8.66 4.06
N GLY A 27 5.79 8.39 2.78
CA GLY A 27 6.94 7.59 2.36
C GLY A 27 8.27 8.09 2.92
N HIS A 28 9.18 7.13 3.14
CA HIS A 28 10.57 7.37 3.54
C HIS A 28 10.72 8.14 4.89
N GLY A 29 11.89 8.71 5.15
CA GLY A 29 12.16 9.51 6.36
C GLY A 29 13.59 9.37 6.91
N GLY A 30 14.28 8.30 6.55
CA GLY A 30 15.69 8.05 6.87
C GLY A 30 16.63 8.33 5.70
N ARG A 31 17.85 7.79 5.77
CA ARG A 31 18.95 8.01 4.82
C ARG A 31 19.64 6.69 4.47
N ASP A 32 20.18 6.58 3.25
CA ASP A 32 21.04 5.44 2.91
C ASP A 32 22.35 5.51 3.73
N GLN A 33 22.60 4.51 4.57
CA GLN A 33 23.75 4.44 5.50
C GLN A 33 24.52 3.13 5.32
N VAL A 34 25.85 3.22 5.29
CA VAL A 34 26.76 2.07 5.19
C VAL A 34 27.38 1.70 6.54
N PRO A 35 27.63 0.40 6.81
CA PRO A 35 27.33 -0.74 5.96
C PRO A 35 25.83 -1.10 5.97
N HIS A 36 25.29 -1.47 4.80
CA HIS A 36 23.86 -1.80 4.69
C HIS A 36 23.44 -2.98 5.56
N SER A 37 24.35 -3.90 5.89
CA SER A 37 24.10 -5.02 6.79
C SER A 37 23.74 -4.60 8.22
N LEU A 38 24.05 -3.35 8.61
CA LEU A 38 23.76 -2.77 9.93
C LEU A 38 22.70 -1.67 9.92
N TYR A 39 22.55 -0.95 8.81
CA TYR A 39 21.66 0.22 8.74
C TYR A 39 20.57 0.13 7.66
N GLY A 40 20.41 -1.01 7.01
CA GLY A 40 19.40 -1.26 5.98
C GLY A 40 17.96 -1.28 6.49
N ASP A 41 17.03 -1.88 5.74
CA ASP A 41 15.58 -1.86 6.07
C ASP A 41 15.02 -3.24 6.47
N LYS A 42 15.36 -4.29 5.71
CA LYS A 42 14.82 -5.65 5.88
C LYS A 42 15.69 -6.48 6.82
N PHE A 43 15.50 -6.37 8.13
CA PHE A 43 16.24 -7.17 9.10
C PHE A 43 15.78 -8.63 9.09
N ASP A 44 16.65 -9.54 8.67
CA ASP A 44 16.38 -10.97 8.71
C ASP A 44 16.92 -11.56 10.01
N ARG A 45 16.01 -12.05 10.86
CA ARG A 45 16.36 -12.54 12.20
C ARG A 45 17.22 -13.80 12.17
N ARG A 46 17.05 -14.65 11.16
CA ARG A 46 17.84 -15.86 10.98
C ARG A 46 19.29 -15.53 10.64
N LEU A 47 19.50 -14.56 9.75
CA LEU A 47 20.83 -14.15 9.31
C LEU A 47 21.47 -13.08 10.21
N GLY A 48 20.69 -12.41 11.06
CA GLY A 48 21.17 -11.35 11.95
C GLY A 48 21.63 -10.09 11.21
N ILE A 49 21.17 -9.87 9.98
CA ILE A 49 21.60 -8.75 9.13
C ILE A 49 20.41 -8.13 8.37
N TYR A 50 20.60 -6.89 7.93
CA TYR A 50 19.70 -6.29 6.95
C TYR A 50 20.00 -6.76 5.52
N LEU A 51 18.95 -7.13 4.77
CA LEU A 51 19.04 -7.72 3.43
C LEU A 51 18.97 -6.72 2.27
N ASP A 52 18.66 -5.47 2.58
CA ASP A 52 18.43 -4.43 1.59
C ASP A 52 18.81 -3.08 2.17
N LYS A 53 19.31 -2.19 1.31
CA LYS A 53 19.63 -0.83 1.71
C LYS A 53 18.37 -0.08 2.13
N PHE A 54 18.54 0.93 2.98
CA PHE A 54 17.45 1.85 3.26
C PHE A 54 17.21 2.73 2.04
N ARG A 55 15.94 2.86 1.62
CA ARG A 55 15.57 3.72 0.49
C ARG A 55 15.14 5.07 1.02
N GLU A 56 15.97 6.09 0.81
CA GLU A 56 15.75 7.46 1.30
C GLU A 56 14.71 8.27 0.49
N GLY A 57 14.30 7.76 -0.67
CA GLY A 57 13.32 8.40 -1.56
C GLY A 57 13.95 9.30 -2.62
N ALA A 58 13.09 9.92 -3.42
CA ALA A 58 13.48 10.79 -4.51
C ALA A 58 13.95 12.17 -4.03
N ARG A 59 14.93 12.73 -4.75
CA ARG A 59 15.42 14.09 -4.53
C ARG A 59 15.64 14.82 -5.85
N HIS A 60 15.10 16.02 -5.97
CA HIS A 60 15.37 16.87 -7.13
C HIS A 60 15.32 18.36 -6.77
N ARG A 61 16.37 19.11 -7.13
CA ARG A 61 16.46 20.58 -6.95
C ARG A 61 16.06 21.06 -5.55
N GLY A 62 16.61 20.42 -4.51
CA GLY A 62 16.37 20.79 -3.12
C GLY A 62 15.00 20.36 -2.56
N VAL A 63 14.17 19.66 -3.34
CA VAL A 63 12.93 19.05 -2.86
C VAL A 63 13.17 17.58 -2.56
N TRP A 64 12.92 17.20 -1.31
CA TRP A 64 13.04 15.84 -0.81
C TRP A 64 11.67 15.20 -0.64
N GLU A 65 11.51 13.98 -1.14
CA GLU A 65 10.25 13.25 -1.08
C GLU A 65 9.71 13.14 0.35
N PHE A 66 10.53 12.70 1.30
CA PHE A 66 10.09 12.47 2.68
C PHE A 66 9.57 13.74 3.37
N GLU A 67 10.09 14.93 3.02
CA GLU A 67 9.65 16.22 3.58
C GLU A 67 8.30 16.62 3.00
N VAL A 68 8.18 16.54 1.67
CA VAL A 68 6.95 16.89 0.96
C VAL A 68 5.82 15.98 1.41
N MET A 69 6.05 14.67 1.44
CA MET A 69 5.04 13.70 1.83
C MET A 69 4.62 13.88 3.29
N HIS A 70 5.56 14.19 4.18
CA HIS A 70 5.25 14.42 5.60
C HIS A 70 4.40 15.67 5.79
N ASP A 71 4.78 16.79 5.16
CA ASP A 71 4.02 18.04 5.24
C ASP A 71 2.60 17.90 4.65
N ILE A 72 2.45 17.18 3.54
CA ILE A 72 1.13 16.84 2.99
C ILE A 72 0.33 16.00 3.98
N GLY A 73 0.94 14.94 4.55
CA GLY A 73 0.28 14.06 5.51
C GLY A 73 -0.18 14.78 6.77
N VAL A 74 0.66 15.63 7.37
CA VAL A 74 0.30 16.43 8.55
C VAL A 74 -0.88 17.37 8.26
N LYS A 75 -0.85 18.06 7.12
CA LYS A 75 -1.97 18.95 6.73
C LYS A 75 -3.26 18.17 6.45
N ALA A 76 -3.15 17.00 5.81
CA ALA A 76 -4.31 16.14 5.55
C ALA A 76 -4.90 15.60 6.85
N LYS A 77 -4.06 15.19 7.81
CA LYS A 77 -4.49 14.80 9.15
C LYS A 77 -5.25 15.93 9.83
N ALA A 78 -4.71 17.15 9.82
CA ALA A 78 -5.37 18.31 10.43
C ALA A 78 -6.77 18.58 9.84
N LEU A 79 -6.96 18.33 8.54
CA LEU A 79 -8.28 18.41 7.90
C LEU A 79 -9.22 17.28 8.35
N LEU A 80 -8.71 16.04 8.47
CA LEU A 80 -9.49 14.91 8.97
C LEU A 80 -9.84 15.07 10.46
N ASP A 81 -8.97 15.67 11.26
CA ASP A 81 -9.19 15.96 12.68
C ASP A 81 -10.34 16.96 12.90
N LEU A 82 -10.72 17.74 11.87
CA LEU A 82 -11.94 18.55 11.93
C LEU A 82 -13.20 17.68 12.13
N THR A 83 -13.18 16.42 11.70
CA THR A 83 -14.35 15.52 11.84
C THR A 83 -14.65 15.15 13.31
N GLN A 84 -13.73 15.43 14.23
CA GLN A 84 -13.82 15.05 15.65
C GLN A 84 -14.80 15.94 16.45
N THR A 85 -15.03 17.18 16.02
CA THR A 85 -15.90 18.15 16.73
C THR A 85 -17.09 18.57 15.87
N ALA A 86 -18.16 19.09 16.48
CA ALA A 86 -19.34 19.53 15.73
C ALA A 86 -19.00 20.73 14.82
N GLU A 87 -18.27 21.71 15.35
CA GLU A 87 -17.83 22.91 14.64
C GLU A 87 -16.82 22.56 13.54
N GLY A 88 -15.90 21.63 13.82
CA GLY A 88 -14.97 21.13 12.84
C GLY A 88 -15.67 20.40 11.69
N ARG A 89 -16.69 19.58 11.98
CA ARG A 89 -17.49 18.89 10.96
C ARG A 89 -18.19 19.85 10.01
N GLU A 90 -18.68 20.99 10.50
CA GLU A 90 -19.24 22.03 9.64
C GLU A 90 -18.17 22.62 8.69
N LYS A 91 -16.98 22.91 9.22
CA LYS A 91 -15.84 23.41 8.42
C LYS A 91 -15.42 22.40 7.36
N PHE A 92 -15.29 21.13 7.74
CA PHE A 92 -14.93 20.07 6.81
C PHE A 92 -16.03 19.83 5.77
N GLY A 93 -17.31 19.93 6.16
CA GLY A 93 -18.45 19.87 5.24
C GLY A 93 -18.38 20.92 4.13
N LYS A 94 -17.97 22.16 4.45
CA LYS A 94 -17.74 23.21 3.44
C LYS A 94 -16.62 22.84 2.45
N ILE A 95 -15.58 22.13 2.91
CA ILE A 95 -14.53 21.62 2.04
C ILE A 95 -15.09 20.54 1.12
N LEU A 96 -15.76 19.53 1.66
CA LEU A 96 -16.36 18.41 0.91
C LEU A 96 -17.37 18.88 -0.15
N ALA A 97 -18.17 19.91 0.18
CA ALA A 97 -19.18 20.47 -0.72
C ALA A 97 -18.61 21.02 -2.04
N ARG A 98 -17.31 21.35 -2.10
CA ARG A 98 -16.65 21.75 -3.35
C ARG A 98 -16.42 20.59 -4.32
N TYR A 99 -16.49 19.36 -3.83
CA TYR A 99 -16.15 18.15 -4.57
C TYR A 99 -17.34 17.24 -4.87
N GLY A 100 -18.41 17.34 -4.09
CA GLY A 100 -19.63 16.55 -4.24
C GLY A 100 -20.66 16.85 -3.16
N LYS A 101 -21.76 16.11 -3.16
CA LYS A 101 -22.85 16.19 -2.18
C LYS A 101 -22.59 15.25 -1.01
N ILE A 102 -22.72 15.77 0.20
CA ILE A 102 -22.65 15.00 1.44
C ILE A 102 -24.05 14.44 1.71
N SER A 103 -24.14 13.13 2.00
CA SER A 103 -25.39 12.53 2.47
C SER A 103 -25.46 12.63 3.99
N GLY A 104 -26.33 13.48 4.52
CA GLY A 104 -26.47 13.70 5.96
C GLY A 104 -25.33 14.51 6.58
N SER A 105 -25.06 14.29 7.87
CA SER A 105 -23.97 14.96 8.59
C SER A 105 -22.62 14.33 8.28
N VAL A 106 -21.56 15.15 8.32
CA VAL A 106 -20.19 14.66 8.21
C VAL A 106 -19.91 13.63 9.31
N GLN A 107 -19.42 12.46 8.95
CA GLN A 107 -19.09 11.40 9.90
C GLN A 107 -17.64 11.53 10.40
N GLN A 108 -17.37 10.99 11.58
CA GLN A 108 -16.06 11.03 12.22
C GLN A 108 -15.03 10.13 11.51
N ILE A 109 -13.78 10.59 11.40
CA ILE A 109 -12.63 9.79 10.95
C ILE A 109 -11.50 9.97 11.94
N GLU A 110 -11.08 8.88 12.57
CA GLU A 110 -9.89 8.86 13.43
C GLU A 110 -8.64 8.72 12.56
N ALA A 111 -7.87 9.80 12.42
CA ALA A 111 -6.71 9.86 11.54
C ALA A 111 -5.39 9.76 12.32
N PHE A 112 -4.49 8.91 11.83
CA PHE A 112 -3.16 8.67 12.38
C PHE A 112 -2.07 8.94 11.34
N MET A 113 -0.85 9.22 11.80
CA MET A 113 0.35 9.27 10.99
C MET A 113 1.18 8.00 11.24
N SER A 114 1.78 7.42 10.21
CA SER A 114 2.66 6.25 10.37
C SER A 114 4.02 6.60 11.00
N ARG A 115 4.38 7.90 10.99
CA ARG A 115 5.56 8.50 11.63
C ARG A 115 5.28 9.92 12.09
N GLU A 116 5.90 10.33 13.19
CA GLU A 116 5.67 11.64 13.82
C GLU A 116 6.34 12.80 13.07
N ALA A 117 7.56 12.59 12.57
CA ALA A 117 8.36 13.61 11.88
C ALA A 117 9.05 13.05 10.63
N GLY A 118 9.51 13.95 9.74
CA GLY A 118 10.54 13.65 8.74
C GLY A 118 11.92 14.10 9.21
N TYR A 119 12.95 13.77 8.44
CA TYR A 119 14.30 14.29 8.65
C TYR A 119 14.27 15.82 8.80
N THR A 120 14.93 16.31 9.85
CA THR A 120 15.38 17.71 9.97
C THR A 120 16.86 17.66 10.28
N GLU A 121 17.68 18.55 9.74
CA GLU A 121 19.15 18.49 9.90
C GLU A 121 19.61 18.41 11.37
N ASN A 122 18.83 18.98 12.30
CA ASN A 122 19.10 18.90 13.75
C ASN A 122 18.75 17.56 14.42
N TYR A 123 18.05 16.64 13.74
CA TYR A 123 17.65 15.33 14.27
C TYR A 123 18.83 14.33 14.29
N PHE A 124 19.94 14.64 13.60
CA PHE A 124 21.05 13.74 13.26
C PHE A 124 22.26 13.80 14.19
N GLU A 125 22.43 14.87 14.95
CA GLU A 125 23.57 14.98 15.87
C GLU A 125 23.44 14.06 17.10
N ARG A 126 22.31 13.34 17.24
CA ARG A 126 21.93 12.65 18.48
C ARG A 126 21.61 11.16 18.34
N ARG A 127 21.79 10.54 17.16
CA ARG A 127 21.47 9.11 16.94
C ARG A 127 22.48 8.38 16.06
N ASP A 128 22.81 7.17 16.49
CA ASP A 128 23.72 6.25 15.78
C ASP A 128 23.03 5.56 14.59
N ASP A 129 21.73 5.30 14.70
CA ASP A 129 20.89 4.71 13.64
C ASP A 129 19.82 5.70 13.16
N LEU A 130 20.02 6.22 11.96
CA LEU A 130 19.14 7.24 11.38
C LEU A 130 17.84 6.66 10.83
N ASN A 131 17.80 5.34 10.64
CA ASN A 131 16.72 4.68 9.92
C ASN A 131 15.71 4.03 10.86
N ALA A 132 16.07 3.78 12.12
CA ALA A 132 15.23 3.12 13.12
C ALA A 132 13.75 3.51 13.07
N ALA A 133 13.42 4.78 13.24
CA ALA A 133 12.01 5.22 13.27
C ALA A 133 11.26 5.08 11.92
N TYR A 134 11.99 4.92 10.82
CA TYR A 134 11.47 5.01 9.46
C TYR A 134 11.49 3.69 8.70
N ARG A 135 12.08 2.64 9.29
CA ARG A 135 12.09 1.30 8.69
C ARG A 135 10.68 0.79 8.46
N LEU A 136 10.50 0.18 7.30
CA LEU A 136 9.23 -0.40 6.91
C LEU A 136 8.94 -1.68 7.71
N TYR A 137 10.00 -2.43 8.00
CA TYR A 137 10.00 -3.72 8.70
C TYR A 137 10.49 -3.58 10.14
N ASP A 138 10.22 -4.60 10.95
CA ASP A 138 10.71 -4.65 12.32
C ASP A 138 12.24 -4.74 12.36
N TYR A 139 12.82 -4.19 13.42
CA TYR A 139 14.27 -4.05 13.52
C TYR A 139 14.74 -4.21 14.98
N PRO A 140 15.94 -4.75 15.22
CA PRO A 140 16.52 -4.77 16.55
C PRO A 140 16.92 -3.35 16.96
N ASP A 141 16.56 -2.95 18.17
CA ASP A 141 17.14 -1.77 18.79
C ASP A 141 18.65 -2.01 18.99
N GLN A 142 19.50 -1.11 18.47
CA GLN A 142 20.96 -1.32 18.48
C GLN A 142 21.57 -1.37 19.88
N LYS A 143 20.90 -0.81 20.90
CA LYS A 143 21.42 -0.77 22.27
C LYS A 143 21.00 -1.99 23.09
N THR A 144 19.79 -2.47 22.88
CA THR A 144 19.17 -3.53 23.70
C THR A 144 19.03 -4.86 22.97
N GLY A 145 19.13 -4.87 21.64
CA GLY A 145 18.83 -6.02 20.79
C GLY A 145 17.33 -6.35 20.71
N ALA A 146 16.48 -5.66 21.48
CA ALA A 146 15.04 -5.91 21.51
C ALA A 146 14.41 -5.50 20.18
N LEU A 147 13.58 -6.38 19.63
CA LEU A 147 12.91 -6.09 18.37
C LEU A 147 11.85 -4.99 18.54
N GLN A 148 11.95 -3.95 17.72
CA GLN A 148 11.06 -2.81 17.65
C GLN A 148 10.15 -2.89 16.41
N PRO A 149 8.90 -2.40 16.53
CA PRO A 149 7.95 -2.44 15.42
C PRO A 149 8.32 -1.43 14.33
N GLY A 150 8.46 -1.92 13.10
CA GLY A 150 8.56 -1.11 11.89
C GLY A 150 7.23 -0.46 11.51
N THR A 151 7.24 0.34 10.45
CA THR A 151 6.06 1.08 9.96
C THR A 151 4.86 0.16 9.74
N ILE A 152 5.03 -0.99 9.06
CA ILE A 152 3.90 -1.90 8.78
C ILE A 152 3.31 -2.46 10.08
N SER A 153 4.16 -2.86 11.04
CA SER A 153 3.70 -3.38 12.34
C SER A 153 2.96 -2.33 13.15
N ARG A 154 3.46 -1.07 13.17
CA ARG A 154 2.78 0.05 13.83
C ARG A 154 1.42 0.34 13.20
N ILE A 155 1.34 0.35 11.86
CA ILE A 155 0.07 0.51 11.13
C ILE A 155 -0.91 -0.62 11.51
N ASN A 156 -0.45 -1.88 11.46
CA ASN A 156 -1.29 -3.03 11.79
C ASN A 156 -1.79 -3.00 13.24
N ALA A 157 -0.99 -2.49 14.19
CA ALA A 157 -1.42 -2.34 15.58
C ALA A 157 -2.59 -1.36 15.77
N LEU A 158 -2.78 -0.40 14.86
CA LEU A 158 -3.93 0.53 14.87
C LEU A 158 -5.22 -0.13 14.35
N ALA A 159 -5.09 -1.22 13.58
CA ALA A 159 -6.18 -1.89 12.86
C ALA A 159 -7.06 -0.91 12.04
N PRO A 160 -6.48 -0.15 11.09
CA PRO A 160 -7.22 0.82 10.30
C PRO A 160 -8.05 0.14 9.20
N GLU A 161 -9.13 0.78 8.77
CA GLU A 161 -9.87 0.40 7.57
C GLU A 161 -9.13 0.83 6.29
N LEU A 162 -8.48 2.00 6.32
CA LEU A 162 -7.80 2.60 5.17
C LEU A 162 -6.39 3.07 5.53
N VAL A 163 -5.43 2.78 4.66
CA VAL A 163 -4.07 3.32 4.69
C VAL A 163 -3.83 4.07 3.38
N ILE A 164 -3.43 5.33 3.46
CA ILE A 164 -3.05 6.13 2.30
C ILE A 164 -1.54 6.39 2.36
N THR A 165 -0.79 5.72 1.50
CA THR A 165 0.67 5.81 1.43
C THR A 165 1.07 6.77 0.33
N LEU A 166 1.88 7.78 0.68
CA LEU A 166 2.21 8.93 -0.17
C LEU A 166 3.66 8.85 -0.63
N HIS A 167 3.88 8.84 -1.94
CA HIS A 167 5.19 8.82 -2.58
C HIS A 167 5.30 9.79 -3.77
N LEU A 168 6.53 9.91 -4.29
CA LEU A 168 6.86 10.60 -5.52
C LEU A 168 7.58 9.67 -6.50
N THR A 169 7.36 9.90 -7.78
CA THR A 169 8.05 9.19 -8.86
C THR A 169 9.36 9.91 -9.22
N HIS A 170 10.41 9.13 -9.47
CA HIS A 170 11.69 9.62 -10.00
C HIS A 170 12.01 9.00 -11.37
N THR A 171 11.12 9.22 -12.34
CA THR A 171 11.31 8.83 -13.74
C THR A 171 10.98 9.99 -14.66
N GLU A 172 11.31 9.87 -15.95
CA GLU A 172 10.84 10.81 -16.98
C GLU A 172 9.31 10.91 -16.94
N ALA A 173 8.79 12.14 -17.09
CA ALA A 173 7.40 12.48 -16.82
C ALA A 173 6.76 13.19 -18.02
N PRO A 174 5.44 13.03 -18.24
CA PRO A 174 4.71 13.91 -19.15
C PRO A 174 4.83 15.38 -18.71
N ALA A 175 4.79 16.31 -19.67
CA ALA A 175 4.89 17.75 -19.39
C ALA A 175 3.80 18.28 -18.43
N SER A 176 2.62 17.64 -18.40
CA SER A 176 1.52 17.97 -17.48
C SER A 176 1.69 17.43 -16.06
N GLY A 177 2.73 16.62 -15.83
CA GLY A 177 2.88 15.81 -14.62
C GLY A 177 2.08 14.51 -14.69
N GLY A 178 2.41 13.60 -13.77
CA GLY A 178 1.86 12.25 -13.72
C GLY A 178 1.66 11.79 -12.29
N MET A 179 0.66 10.94 -12.09
CA MET A 179 0.38 10.28 -10.83
C MET A 179 -0.04 8.85 -11.11
N ALA A 180 0.36 7.91 -10.28
CA ALA A 180 0.02 6.50 -10.46
C ALA A 180 -0.29 5.85 -9.12
N ALA A 181 -1.22 4.90 -9.13
CA ALA A 181 -1.38 4.01 -8.00
C ALA A 181 -0.28 2.94 -8.05
N VAL A 182 0.14 2.46 -6.89
CA VAL A 182 1.03 1.30 -6.78
C VAL A 182 0.21 0.15 -6.24
N ILE A 183 0.15 -0.94 -6.99
CA ILE A 183 -0.65 -2.11 -6.64
C ILE A 183 0.17 -3.39 -6.78
N THR A 184 -0.30 -4.41 -6.11
CA THR A 184 0.25 -5.77 -6.18
C THR A 184 -0.93 -6.72 -6.34
N PRO A 185 -0.86 -7.74 -7.21
CA PRO A 185 -1.95 -8.69 -7.31
C PRO A 185 -1.98 -9.63 -6.10
N GLY A 186 -3.05 -10.42 -6.01
CA GLY A 186 -3.26 -11.43 -4.99
C GLY A 186 -2.57 -12.76 -5.28
N TYR A 187 -2.75 -13.70 -4.36
CA TYR A 187 -2.31 -15.09 -4.52
C TYR A 187 -2.83 -15.70 -5.82
N ARG A 188 -4.08 -15.40 -6.21
CA ARG A 188 -4.70 -15.93 -7.43
C ARG A 188 -3.87 -15.66 -8.67
N THR A 189 -3.40 -14.42 -8.87
CA THR A 189 -2.53 -14.11 -10.01
C THR A 189 -1.14 -14.71 -9.85
N TYR A 190 -0.51 -14.59 -8.67
CA TYR A 190 0.82 -15.17 -8.43
C TYR A 190 0.84 -16.70 -8.56
N SER A 191 -0.29 -17.38 -8.34
CA SER A 191 -0.43 -18.83 -8.55
C SER A 191 -0.13 -19.25 -10.00
N LEU A 192 -0.26 -18.35 -10.98
CA LEU A 192 0.15 -18.59 -12.36
C LEU A 192 1.66 -18.84 -12.43
N ALA A 193 2.48 -18.02 -11.74
CA ALA A 193 3.92 -18.21 -11.69
C ALA A 193 4.31 -19.50 -10.95
N HIS A 194 3.62 -19.80 -9.86
CA HIS A 194 3.84 -21.04 -9.12
C HIS A 194 3.57 -22.27 -9.99
N ARG A 195 2.42 -22.30 -10.70
CA ARG A 195 2.12 -23.35 -11.68
C ARG A 195 3.10 -23.38 -12.85
N TYR A 196 3.57 -22.22 -13.31
CA TYR A 196 4.56 -22.12 -14.39
C TYR A 196 5.87 -22.82 -14.03
N ALA A 197 6.37 -22.61 -12.81
CA ALA A 197 7.60 -23.22 -12.32
C ALA A 197 7.52 -24.76 -12.24
N ARG A 198 6.32 -25.32 -12.01
CA ARG A 198 6.07 -26.77 -11.91
C ARG A 198 5.70 -27.43 -13.24
N ALA A 199 5.31 -26.65 -14.23
CA ALA A 199 4.82 -27.18 -15.50
C ALA A 199 5.95 -27.68 -16.41
N ASN A 200 5.60 -28.61 -17.28
CA ASN A 200 6.38 -28.97 -18.47
C ASN A 200 6.33 -27.83 -19.52
N ALA A 201 6.99 -28.02 -20.67
CA ALA A 201 7.08 -26.99 -21.71
C ALA A 201 5.70 -26.53 -22.24
N GLU A 202 4.79 -27.47 -22.53
CA GLU A 202 3.44 -27.16 -23.01
C GLU A 202 2.61 -26.40 -21.96
N GLY A 203 2.63 -26.86 -20.71
CA GLY A 203 1.93 -26.18 -19.62
C GLY A 203 2.46 -24.77 -19.38
N ARG A 204 3.77 -24.56 -19.50
CA ARG A 204 4.40 -23.22 -19.44
C ARG A 204 3.89 -22.30 -20.54
N GLN A 205 3.74 -22.81 -21.76
CA GLN A 205 3.20 -22.03 -22.88
C GLN A 205 1.73 -21.64 -22.64
N ALA A 206 0.90 -22.58 -22.18
CA ALA A 206 -0.50 -22.32 -21.86
C ALA A 206 -0.67 -21.27 -20.74
N ILE A 207 0.17 -21.34 -19.70
CA ILE A 207 0.15 -20.36 -18.60
C ILE A 207 0.58 -18.97 -19.09
N ARG A 208 1.63 -18.88 -19.92
CA ARG A 208 2.03 -17.60 -20.54
C ARG A 208 0.91 -16.98 -21.37
N ALA A 209 0.23 -17.80 -22.17
CA ALA A 209 -0.93 -17.34 -22.95
C ALA A 209 -2.08 -16.87 -22.05
N THR A 210 -2.32 -17.57 -20.93
CA THR A 210 -3.31 -17.17 -19.93
C THR A 210 -2.96 -15.83 -19.30
N PHE A 211 -1.73 -15.67 -18.80
CA PHE A 211 -1.25 -14.41 -18.23
C PHE A 211 -1.37 -13.25 -19.23
N GLY A 212 -1.00 -13.50 -20.49
CA GLY A 212 -1.08 -12.51 -21.57
C GLY A 212 -2.49 -12.00 -21.86
N LYS A 213 -3.54 -12.70 -21.44
CA LYS A 213 -4.95 -12.28 -21.56
C LYS A 213 -5.47 -11.51 -20.34
N THR A 214 -4.70 -11.45 -19.26
CA THR A 214 -5.10 -10.73 -18.03
C THR A 214 -4.78 -9.24 -18.13
N ALA A 215 -5.46 -8.43 -17.30
CA ALA A 215 -5.11 -7.02 -17.12
C ALA A 215 -3.71 -6.82 -16.50
N TRP A 216 -3.14 -7.87 -15.87
CA TRP A 216 -1.80 -7.87 -15.28
C TRP A 216 -0.67 -7.98 -16.32
N ASN A 217 -0.98 -8.11 -17.61
CA ASN A 217 0.01 -8.16 -18.69
C ASN A 217 0.74 -6.82 -18.97
N ARG A 218 0.52 -5.81 -18.12
CA ARG A 218 1.16 -4.49 -18.16
C ARG A 218 2.12 -4.27 -17.00
N TRP A 219 2.73 -5.36 -16.54
CA TRP A 219 3.63 -5.37 -15.38
C TRP A 219 4.72 -4.32 -15.52
N PHE A 220 5.02 -3.63 -14.43
CA PHE A 220 6.07 -2.62 -14.43
C PHE A 220 7.43 -3.28 -14.73
N ILE A 221 8.15 -2.70 -15.68
CA ILE A 221 9.51 -3.13 -16.04
C ILE A 221 10.45 -2.17 -15.34
N SER A 222 11.12 -2.65 -14.29
CA SER A 222 12.04 -1.83 -13.49
C SER A 222 13.49 -1.82 -14.00
N ASP A 223 13.81 -2.67 -14.97
CA ASP A 223 15.16 -2.93 -15.47
C ASP A 223 15.08 -3.48 -16.91
N ASP A 224 15.91 -2.96 -17.81
CA ASP A 224 15.94 -3.32 -19.24
C ASP A 224 16.18 -4.82 -19.50
N ARG A 225 16.73 -5.54 -18.51
CA ARG A 225 16.92 -7.00 -18.58
C ARG A 225 15.60 -7.77 -18.56
N TYR A 226 14.52 -7.18 -18.06
CA TYR A 226 13.25 -7.88 -17.92
C TYR A 226 12.21 -7.39 -18.92
N LYS A 227 11.48 -8.35 -19.50
CA LYS A 227 10.19 -8.10 -20.15
C LYS A 227 9.08 -8.23 -19.11
N VAL A 228 7.84 -7.94 -19.50
CA VAL A 228 6.65 -8.05 -18.63
C VAL A 228 6.60 -9.40 -17.89
N PHE A 229 6.60 -10.52 -18.61
CA PHE A 229 6.46 -11.84 -17.97
C PHE A 229 7.65 -12.21 -17.07
N PRO A 230 8.92 -12.00 -17.47
CA PRO A 230 10.05 -12.12 -16.55
C PRO A 230 9.96 -11.25 -15.30
N SER A 231 9.45 -10.01 -15.40
CA SER A 231 9.23 -9.13 -14.24
C SER A 231 8.20 -9.71 -13.28
N PHE A 232 7.07 -10.21 -13.83
CA PHE A 232 6.06 -10.95 -13.08
C PHE A 232 6.65 -12.18 -12.37
N MET A 233 7.50 -12.96 -13.04
CA MET A 233 8.17 -14.11 -12.43
C MET A 233 9.12 -13.70 -11.31
N ALA A 234 9.95 -12.67 -11.52
CA ALA A 234 10.86 -12.19 -10.49
C ALA A 234 10.10 -11.74 -9.22
N ASP A 235 9.01 -11.00 -9.40
CA ASP A 235 8.12 -10.60 -8.32
C ASP A 235 7.47 -11.82 -7.63
N ALA A 236 6.99 -12.81 -8.39
CA ALA A 236 6.41 -14.03 -7.81
C ALA A 236 7.43 -14.82 -6.95
N PHE A 237 8.69 -14.90 -7.38
CA PHE A 237 9.75 -15.54 -6.61
C PHE A 237 9.97 -14.81 -5.27
N ILE A 238 9.99 -13.48 -5.30
CA ILE A 238 10.13 -12.67 -4.08
C ILE A 238 8.92 -12.87 -3.16
N TYR A 239 7.72 -12.89 -3.72
CA TYR A 239 6.46 -13.07 -2.98
C TYR A 239 6.42 -14.42 -2.26
N TYR A 240 6.75 -15.52 -2.95
CA TYR A 240 6.66 -16.87 -2.38
C TYR A 240 7.87 -17.24 -1.52
N ILE A 241 9.07 -17.11 -2.06
CA ILE A 241 10.27 -17.70 -1.47
C ILE A 241 11.29 -16.66 -1.00
N GLY A 242 11.00 -15.37 -1.18
CA GLY A 242 11.89 -14.29 -0.73
C GLY A 242 13.17 -14.13 -1.55
N PHE A 243 13.35 -14.87 -2.65
CA PHE A 243 14.50 -14.76 -3.55
C PHE A 243 14.12 -14.10 -4.87
N TRP A 244 15.10 -13.59 -5.61
CA TRP A 244 14.90 -13.32 -7.04
C TRP A 244 14.93 -14.62 -7.84
N SER A 245 14.28 -14.61 -9.00
CA SER A 245 14.54 -15.63 -10.02
C SER A 245 15.84 -15.31 -10.78
N LYS A 246 16.48 -16.34 -11.33
CA LYS A 246 17.43 -16.18 -12.42
C LYS A 246 16.72 -15.63 -13.66
N ALA A 247 17.50 -15.24 -14.67
CA ALA A 247 16.97 -14.69 -15.93
C ALA A 247 16.06 -15.68 -16.69
N ASP A 248 16.20 -16.98 -16.44
CA ASP A 248 15.33 -18.03 -17.00
C ASP A 248 13.90 -18.03 -16.44
N GLY A 249 13.66 -17.34 -15.31
CA GLY A 249 12.35 -17.29 -14.65
C GLY A 249 11.90 -18.63 -14.05
N LEU A 250 12.80 -19.60 -13.88
CA LEU A 250 12.51 -20.95 -13.38
C LEU A 250 13.34 -21.31 -12.16
N HIS A 251 14.59 -20.83 -12.10
CA HIS A 251 15.50 -21.18 -11.02
C HIS A 251 15.70 -20.02 -10.06
N THR A 252 15.98 -20.35 -8.80
CA THR A 252 16.27 -19.38 -7.76
C THR A 252 17.66 -18.77 -7.96
N ASP A 253 17.75 -17.45 -7.81
CA ASP A 253 19.02 -16.77 -7.62
C ASP A 253 19.34 -16.68 -6.12
N PHE A 254 20.10 -17.65 -5.61
CA PHE A 254 20.48 -17.75 -4.21
C PHE A 254 21.37 -16.59 -3.71
N THR A 255 21.93 -15.79 -4.63
CA THR A 255 22.73 -14.61 -4.26
C THR A 255 21.87 -13.39 -3.96
N ARG A 256 20.57 -13.44 -4.31
CA ARG A 256 19.65 -12.30 -4.23
C ARG A 256 18.47 -12.62 -3.31
N PHE A 257 18.76 -12.95 -2.06
CA PHE A 257 17.75 -13.06 -1.02
C PHE A 257 17.21 -11.67 -0.61
N ARG A 258 15.91 -11.58 -0.39
CA ARG A 258 15.14 -10.37 -0.01
C ARG A 258 14.25 -10.61 1.20
N GLY A 259 14.42 -11.74 1.88
CA GLY A 259 13.70 -12.08 3.11
C GLY A 259 12.30 -12.62 2.86
N HIS A 260 11.83 -13.46 3.76
CA HIS A 260 10.43 -13.84 3.84
C HIS A 260 9.64 -12.70 4.47
N ARG A 261 9.25 -11.70 3.66
CA ARG A 261 8.74 -10.39 4.11
C ARG A 261 7.57 -10.47 5.10
N HIS A 262 6.70 -11.47 4.97
CA HIS A 262 5.61 -11.72 5.91
C HIS A 262 6.08 -12.05 7.34
N ASN A 263 7.34 -12.48 7.53
CA ASN A 263 7.95 -12.73 8.83
C ASN A 263 8.90 -11.62 9.29
N LEU A 264 9.09 -10.58 8.49
CA LEU A 264 9.90 -9.41 8.88
C LEU A 264 9.08 -8.37 9.65
N ILE A 265 7.82 -8.68 9.97
CA ILE A 265 6.88 -7.79 10.66
C ILE A 265 6.16 -8.54 11.79
N THR A 266 5.63 -7.79 12.74
CA THR A 266 4.88 -8.31 13.87
C THR A 266 3.39 -8.22 13.59
N TRP A 267 2.77 -9.40 13.48
CA TRP A 267 1.35 -9.60 13.27
C TRP A 267 1.00 -11.08 13.51
N ARG A 268 -0.29 -11.40 13.56
CA ARG A 268 -0.79 -12.76 13.81
C ARG A 268 -0.37 -13.81 12.77
N TYR A 269 -0.03 -13.39 11.57
CA TYR A 269 0.24 -14.30 10.45
C TYR A 269 1.71 -14.70 10.28
N ALA A 270 2.61 -14.09 11.06
CA ALA A 270 4.03 -14.46 11.05
C ALA A 270 4.26 -15.77 11.81
N ASP A 271 5.12 -16.62 11.25
CA ASP A 271 5.64 -17.78 11.95
C ASP A 271 6.67 -17.40 13.02
N SER A 272 6.88 -18.29 13.99
CA SER A 272 7.97 -18.18 14.95
C SER A 272 9.32 -18.46 14.28
N ASP A 273 10.40 -17.90 14.82
CA ASP A 273 11.76 -18.12 14.32
C ASP A 273 12.11 -19.63 14.31
N SER A 274 11.67 -20.41 15.32
CA SER A 274 11.86 -21.86 15.34
C SER A 274 11.17 -22.60 14.19
N ILE A 275 9.99 -22.14 13.77
CA ILE A 275 9.29 -22.72 12.61
C ILE A 275 10.09 -22.41 11.34
N VAL A 276 10.54 -21.17 11.17
CA VAL A 276 11.34 -20.74 10.02
C VAL A 276 12.59 -21.62 9.91
N GLU A 277 13.37 -21.74 10.98
CA GLU A 277 14.58 -22.57 10.99
C GLU A 277 14.28 -24.03 10.66
N SER A 278 13.23 -24.60 11.25
CA SER A 278 12.91 -26.02 11.09
C SER A 278 12.46 -26.38 9.67
N LEU A 279 11.94 -25.43 8.91
CA LEU A 279 11.36 -25.65 7.58
C LEU A 279 12.20 -25.07 6.44
N TYR A 280 13.21 -24.24 6.75
CA TYR A 280 14.02 -23.58 5.74
C TYR A 280 14.68 -24.58 4.79
N GLY A 281 14.50 -24.37 3.48
CA GLY A 281 15.07 -25.22 2.43
C GLY A 281 14.37 -26.56 2.22
N LYS A 282 13.39 -26.94 3.04
CA LYS A 282 12.66 -28.20 2.87
C LYS A 282 11.72 -28.12 1.67
N ALA A 283 11.78 -29.11 0.79
CA ALA A 283 10.83 -29.25 -0.32
C ALA A 283 9.44 -29.62 0.22
N GLY A 284 8.39 -29.10 -0.43
CA GLY A 284 7.00 -29.29 -0.01
C GLY A 284 6.56 -28.39 1.14
N GLU A 285 7.36 -27.39 1.51
CA GLU A 285 7.14 -26.54 2.69
C GLU A 285 7.16 -25.04 2.35
N ARG A 286 6.65 -24.23 3.30
CA ARG A 286 6.48 -22.76 3.16
C ARG A 286 7.76 -21.93 3.22
N TYR A 287 8.90 -22.58 3.45
CA TYR A 287 10.24 -21.97 3.39
C TYR A 287 11.17 -22.72 2.42
N ALA A 288 10.62 -23.45 1.45
CA ALA A 288 11.40 -23.99 0.35
C ALA A 288 12.12 -22.85 -0.41
N THR A 289 13.34 -23.11 -0.85
CA THR A 289 14.18 -22.12 -1.53
C THR A 289 14.08 -22.19 -3.05
N SER A 290 13.13 -22.96 -3.59
CA SER A 290 12.78 -22.95 -5.01
C SER A 290 11.27 -22.88 -5.19
N LEU A 291 10.83 -22.13 -6.20
CA LEU A 291 9.40 -21.94 -6.43
C LEU A 291 8.70 -23.25 -6.83
N ALA A 292 9.39 -24.16 -7.52
CA ALA A 292 8.83 -25.46 -7.90
C ALA A 292 8.57 -26.37 -6.69
N ALA A 293 9.38 -26.27 -5.63
CA ALA A 293 9.27 -27.08 -4.42
C ALA A 293 8.49 -26.40 -3.28
N PHE A 294 8.11 -25.13 -3.44
CA PHE A 294 7.43 -24.35 -2.41
C PHE A 294 5.96 -24.74 -2.27
N GLU A 295 5.45 -24.88 -1.05
CA GLU A 295 4.01 -25.02 -0.81
C GLU A 295 3.46 -23.88 0.07
N PRO A 296 2.33 -23.24 -0.30
CA PRO A 296 1.74 -22.12 0.44
C PRO A 296 0.91 -22.62 1.63
N LEU A 297 1.64 -23.06 2.67
CA LEU A 297 1.10 -23.59 3.92
C LEU A 297 1.19 -22.57 5.05
N GLY A 298 0.33 -22.66 6.05
CA GLY A 298 0.45 -21.87 7.28
C GLY A 298 -0.29 -20.52 7.27
N PRO A 299 -0.28 -19.79 8.39
CA PRO A 299 -1.24 -18.72 8.66
C PRO A 299 -1.24 -17.58 7.62
N PHE A 300 -0.06 -17.14 7.19
CA PHE A 300 0.06 -16.11 6.15
C PHE A 300 -0.54 -16.58 4.83
N TRP A 301 -0.21 -17.80 4.39
CA TRP A 301 -0.69 -18.32 3.11
C TRP A 301 -2.19 -18.63 3.10
N GLU A 302 -2.75 -19.09 4.23
CA GLU A 302 -4.21 -19.23 4.36
C GLU A 302 -4.92 -17.86 4.27
N ARG A 303 -4.34 -16.81 4.83
CA ARG A 303 -4.83 -15.44 4.64
C ARG A 303 -4.75 -15.02 3.17
N GLU A 304 -3.60 -15.24 2.52
CA GLU A 304 -3.36 -14.86 1.12
C GLU A 304 -4.33 -15.54 0.14
N LYS A 305 -4.78 -16.76 0.45
CA LYS A 305 -5.79 -17.51 -0.32
C LYS A 305 -7.24 -17.11 0.03
N GLY A 306 -7.44 -16.29 1.05
CA GLY A 306 -8.77 -15.91 1.54
C GLY A 306 -9.44 -14.83 0.70
N GLU A 307 -10.77 -14.83 0.71
CA GLU A 307 -11.60 -13.85 -0.02
C GLU A 307 -11.22 -12.38 0.22
N PRO A 308 -10.84 -11.93 1.43
CA PRO A 308 -10.46 -10.54 1.65
C PRO A 308 -9.26 -10.10 0.81
N GLU A 309 -8.30 -10.99 0.58
CA GLU A 309 -7.13 -10.68 -0.24
C GLU A 309 -7.50 -10.59 -1.72
N ASP A 310 -8.41 -11.44 -2.18
CA ASP A 310 -8.99 -11.33 -3.51
C ASP A 310 -9.78 -10.02 -3.66
N TRP A 311 -10.60 -9.62 -2.67
CA TRP A 311 -11.33 -8.34 -2.73
C TRP A 311 -10.39 -7.12 -2.73
N ARG A 312 -9.30 -7.19 -1.96
CA ARG A 312 -8.31 -6.10 -1.86
C ARG A 312 -7.47 -5.95 -3.12
N ARG A 313 -7.11 -7.05 -3.78
CA ARG A 313 -6.04 -7.06 -4.80
C ARG A 313 -6.40 -7.70 -6.13
N GLU A 314 -7.57 -8.34 -6.26
CA GLU A 314 -8.04 -8.96 -7.49
C GLU A 314 -9.38 -8.34 -7.95
N GLY A 315 -9.59 -8.27 -9.27
CA GLY A 315 -10.83 -7.69 -9.83
C GLY A 315 -11.10 -6.26 -9.35
N GLY A 316 -12.34 -5.97 -8.92
CA GLY A 316 -12.74 -4.67 -8.38
C GLY A 316 -13.26 -3.66 -9.42
N GLU A 317 -13.58 -2.45 -8.95
CA GLU A 317 -14.22 -1.37 -9.73
C GLU A 317 -13.37 -0.83 -10.89
N GLU A 318 -12.06 -1.05 -10.84
CA GLU A 318 -11.13 -0.68 -11.92
C GLU A 318 -10.83 -1.87 -12.86
N GLY A 319 -11.51 -3.01 -12.66
CA GLY A 319 -11.39 -4.24 -13.45
C GLY A 319 -10.25 -5.17 -13.01
N PHE A 320 -9.28 -4.67 -12.24
CA PHE A 320 -8.19 -5.43 -11.63
C PHE A 320 -7.59 -4.64 -10.45
N GLY A 321 -6.86 -5.33 -9.57
CA GLY A 321 -6.21 -4.69 -8.42
C GLY A 321 -7.11 -4.41 -7.21
N GLY A 322 -8.38 -4.82 -7.27
CA GLY A 322 -9.32 -4.82 -6.16
C GLY A 322 -9.59 -3.45 -5.57
N ASP A 323 -9.99 -3.45 -4.29
CA ASP A 323 -10.25 -2.22 -3.53
C ASP A 323 -8.99 -1.37 -3.36
N ASN A 324 -7.78 -1.95 -3.38
CA ASN A 324 -6.53 -1.18 -3.30
C ASN A 324 -6.36 -0.31 -4.55
N HIS A 325 -6.60 -0.85 -5.74
CA HIS A 325 -6.49 -0.08 -6.99
C HIS A 325 -7.60 0.97 -7.10
N PHE A 326 -8.82 0.63 -6.69
CA PHE A 326 -9.91 1.60 -6.61
C PHE A 326 -9.56 2.75 -5.64
N ALA A 327 -9.12 2.43 -4.42
CA ALA A 327 -8.75 3.43 -3.42
C ALA A 327 -7.60 4.33 -3.90
N GLY A 328 -6.53 3.75 -4.44
CA GLY A 328 -5.42 4.49 -5.02
C GLY A 328 -5.88 5.43 -6.13
N THR A 329 -6.65 4.92 -7.10
CA THR A 329 -7.15 5.73 -8.23
C THR A 329 -8.10 6.83 -7.78
N GLU A 330 -8.92 6.58 -6.77
CA GLU A 330 -9.85 7.58 -6.24
C GLU A 330 -9.11 8.73 -5.56
N VAL A 331 -8.06 8.45 -4.78
CA VAL A 331 -7.13 9.46 -4.25
C VAL A 331 -6.56 10.33 -5.38
N LEU A 332 -6.15 9.71 -6.50
CA LEU A 332 -5.61 10.43 -7.65
C LEU A 332 -6.67 11.27 -8.38
N ARG A 333 -7.91 10.79 -8.50
CA ARG A 333 -9.03 11.55 -9.07
C ARG A 333 -9.34 12.78 -8.24
N TYR A 334 -9.38 12.65 -6.91
CA TYR A 334 -9.55 13.80 -6.03
C TYR A 334 -8.36 14.75 -6.04
N THR A 335 -7.13 14.24 -6.16
CA THR A 335 -5.93 15.08 -6.32
C THR A 335 -6.02 15.93 -7.57
N ARG A 336 -6.37 15.30 -8.70
CA ARG A 336 -6.63 16.00 -9.96
C ARG A 336 -7.76 17.02 -9.82
N ALA A 337 -8.87 16.65 -9.16
CA ALA A 337 -10.00 17.54 -8.91
C ALA A 337 -9.61 18.75 -8.07
N ALA A 338 -8.81 18.55 -7.02
CA ALA A 338 -8.45 19.60 -6.08
C ALA A 338 -7.66 20.73 -6.72
N PHE A 339 -6.73 20.40 -7.62
CA PHE A 339 -6.01 21.42 -8.38
C PHE A 339 -6.92 22.23 -9.31
N MET A 340 -8.01 21.63 -9.83
CA MET A 340 -8.99 22.35 -10.63
C MET A 340 -9.93 23.21 -9.78
N VAL A 341 -10.47 22.64 -8.69
CA VAL A 341 -11.38 23.31 -7.75
C VAL A 341 -10.72 24.53 -7.10
N ASN A 342 -9.42 24.44 -6.80
CA ASN A 342 -8.65 25.55 -6.23
C ASN A 342 -8.07 26.50 -7.30
N GLY A 343 -8.47 26.36 -8.57
CA GLY A 343 -8.14 27.30 -9.65
C GLY A 343 -6.67 27.31 -10.10
N PHE A 344 -5.85 26.37 -9.62
CA PHE A 344 -4.44 26.27 -10.03
C PHE A 344 -4.28 25.61 -11.41
N ASP A 345 -5.11 24.61 -11.70
CA ASP A 345 -5.10 23.89 -12.96
C ASP A 345 -6.44 23.97 -13.69
N THR A 346 -6.38 23.83 -15.01
CA THR A 346 -7.54 23.49 -15.84
C THR A 346 -7.59 21.97 -16.06
N ALA A 347 -8.65 21.47 -16.69
CA ALA A 347 -8.73 20.07 -17.10
C ALA A 347 -7.53 19.63 -17.96
N ASN A 348 -6.94 20.52 -18.75
CA ASN A 348 -5.82 20.19 -19.63
C ASN A 348 -4.48 20.16 -18.89
N THR A 349 -4.33 20.98 -17.84
CA THR A 349 -3.05 21.13 -17.14
C THR A 349 -2.97 20.31 -15.86
N ALA A 350 -4.10 19.91 -15.30
CA ALA A 350 -4.18 19.07 -14.11
C ALA A 350 -3.39 17.75 -14.30
N PRO A 351 -2.79 17.21 -13.22
CA PRO A 351 -1.90 16.05 -13.32
C PRO A 351 -2.63 14.84 -13.92
N LYS A 352 -1.95 14.11 -14.80
CA LYS A 352 -2.52 12.93 -15.46
C LYS A 352 -2.49 11.74 -14.49
N ILE A 353 -3.52 10.91 -14.58
CA ILE A 353 -3.55 9.61 -13.90
C ILE A 353 -3.01 8.59 -14.90
N LEU A 354 -1.87 8.00 -14.56
CA LEU A 354 -1.17 7.01 -15.37
C LEU A 354 -1.66 5.60 -15.01
N ALA A 355 -1.25 4.62 -15.83
CA ALA A 355 -1.43 3.22 -15.48
C ALA A 355 -0.71 2.91 -14.15
N PRO A 356 -1.26 2.02 -13.31
CA PRO A 356 -0.67 1.73 -12.01
C PRO A 356 0.68 1.00 -12.16
N TYR A 357 1.57 1.23 -11.21
CA TYR A 357 2.79 0.44 -11.05
C TYR A 357 2.45 -0.90 -10.40
N LEU A 358 2.89 -1.99 -11.03
CA LEU A 358 2.64 -3.37 -10.58
C LEU A 358 3.92 -3.97 -10.01
N SER A 359 3.98 -4.22 -8.70
CA SER A 359 5.10 -4.95 -8.10
C SER A 359 4.78 -5.50 -6.70
N THR A 360 5.64 -6.37 -6.14
CA THR A 360 5.53 -6.92 -4.78
C THR A 360 5.82 -5.91 -3.66
N TRP A 361 5.38 -4.67 -3.80
CA TRP A 361 5.58 -3.65 -2.76
C TRP A 361 4.98 -4.09 -1.43
N ALA A 362 5.66 -3.75 -0.34
CA ALA A 362 5.35 -4.33 0.95
C ALA A 362 4.01 -3.84 1.51
N VAL A 363 3.75 -2.54 1.42
CA VAL A 363 2.55 -1.95 2.03
C VAL A 363 1.26 -2.55 1.44
N PRO A 364 1.05 -2.60 0.11
CA PRO A 364 -0.18 -3.15 -0.45
C PRO A 364 -0.43 -4.63 -0.10
N THR A 365 0.60 -5.40 0.25
CA THR A 365 0.48 -6.81 0.68
C THR A 365 0.28 -6.95 2.20
N TYR A 366 1.14 -6.31 2.99
CA TYR A 366 1.37 -6.67 4.39
C TYR A 366 0.68 -5.74 5.41
N VAL A 367 0.11 -4.60 4.98
CA VAL A 367 -0.86 -3.91 5.84
C VAL A 367 -2.18 -4.65 5.79
N ASN A 368 -2.83 -4.83 6.93
CA ASN A 368 -4.10 -5.53 7.04
C ASN A 368 -5.28 -4.54 6.98
N ALA A 369 -5.32 -3.77 5.90
CA ALA A 369 -6.24 -2.66 5.63
C ALA A 369 -6.43 -2.45 4.12
N ILE A 370 -7.41 -1.68 3.68
CA ILE A 370 -7.42 -1.23 2.28
C ILE A 370 -6.25 -0.26 2.08
N SER A 371 -5.44 -0.49 1.06
CA SER A 371 -4.20 0.27 0.82
C SER A 371 -4.33 1.12 -0.45
N ALA A 372 -4.40 2.44 -0.27
CA ALA A 372 -4.23 3.42 -1.33
C ALA A 372 -2.77 3.87 -1.37
N PHE A 373 -1.91 3.10 -2.05
CA PHE A 373 -0.53 3.51 -2.29
C PHE A 373 -0.48 4.35 -3.57
N VAL A 374 -0.01 5.59 -3.46
CA VAL A 374 -0.01 6.54 -4.57
C VAL A 374 1.34 7.24 -4.73
N GLU A 375 1.76 7.38 -5.98
CA GLU A 375 2.79 8.33 -6.39
C GLU A 375 2.09 9.59 -6.91
N LEU A 376 2.22 10.70 -6.17
CA LEU A 376 1.40 11.92 -6.35
C LEU A 376 1.96 12.92 -7.36
N ALA A 377 3.20 12.73 -7.81
CA ALA A 377 3.90 13.64 -8.70
C ALA A 377 5.21 13.03 -9.18
N HIS A 378 5.71 13.52 -10.32
CA HIS A 378 7.08 13.27 -10.74
C HIS A 378 8.01 14.40 -10.31
N THR A 379 9.13 14.03 -9.69
CA THR A 379 10.17 14.99 -9.27
C THR A 379 10.84 15.73 -10.44
N THR A 380 10.82 15.15 -11.64
CA THR A 380 11.44 15.69 -12.86
C THR A 380 10.53 16.64 -13.65
N SER A 381 9.21 16.62 -13.39
CA SER A 381 8.26 17.52 -14.06
C SER A 381 8.31 18.92 -13.45
N LYS A 382 8.55 19.94 -14.27
CA LYS A 382 8.56 21.34 -13.83
C LYS A 382 7.25 21.76 -13.15
N ARG A 383 6.11 21.27 -13.66
CA ARG A 383 4.79 21.61 -13.12
C ARG A 383 4.52 20.90 -11.79
N ASP A 384 4.86 19.62 -11.69
CA ASP A 384 4.75 18.89 -10.43
C ASP A 384 5.69 19.45 -9.37
N HIS A 385 6.91 19.84 -9.75
CA HIS A 385 7.83 20.50 -8.85
C HIS A 385 7.24 21.80 -8.27
N LEU A 386 6.55 22.62 -9.09
CA LEU A 386 5.83 23.80 -8.61
C LEU A 386 4.70 23.42 -7.64
N ARG A 387 3.89 22.40 -7.97
CA ARG A 387 2.82 21.89 -7.10
C ARG A 387 3.37 21.47 -5.74
N MET A 388 4.45 20.70 -5.72
CA MET A 388 5.09 20.21 -4.50
C MET A 388 5.81 21.31 -3.71
N ALA A 389 6.39 22.32 -4.38
CA ALA A 389 7.10 23.39 -3.69
C ALA A 389 6.15 24.39 -3.03
N ARG A 390 4.97 24.67 -3.62
CA ARG A 390 4.10 25.79 -3.19
C ARG A 390 2.67 25.41 -2.85
N TYR A 391 2.18 24.25 -3.30
CA TYR A 391 0.76 23.89 -3.25
C TYR A 391 0.48 22.57 -2.53
N ARG A 392 1.33 22.21 -1.55
CA ARG A 392 1.17 21.01 -0.69
C ARG A 392 -0.19 20.95 0.01
N HIS A 393 -0.76 22.11 0.34
CA HIS A 393 -2.10 22.20 0.94
C HIS A 393 -3.23 21.70 0.02
N ILE A 394 -3.08 21.82 -1.31
CA ILE A 394 -4.06 21.30 -2.28
C ILE A 394 -4.00 19.77 -2.30
N TYR A 395 -2.81 19.18 -2.27
CA TYR A 395 -2.65 17.73 -2.10
C TYR A 395 -3.29 17.27 -0.78
N ALA A 396 -2.99 17.96 0.32
CA ALA A 396 -3.53 17.60 1.63
C ALA A 396 -5.06 17.61 1.68
N GLU A 397 -5.68 18.62 1.06
CA GLU A 397 -7.13 18.69 0.88
C GLU A 397 -7.67 17.51 0.09
N ALA A 398 -7.03 17.16 -1.03
CA ALA A 398 -7.42 16.00 -1.82
C ALA A 398 -7.32 14.68 -1.05
N ILE A 399 -6.26 14.48 -0.26
CA ILE A 399 -6.08 13.29 0.58
C ILE A 399 -7.20 13.21 1.63
N ALA A 400 -7.54 14.31 2.30
CA ALA A 400 -8.61 14.31 3.30
C ALA A 400 -10.00 14.06 2.66
N VAL A 401 -10.30 14.70 1.54
CA VAL A 401 -11.57 14.52 0.81
C VAL A 401 -11.70 13.10 0.27
N SER A 402 -10.62 12.53 -0.29
CA SER A 402 -10.62 11.15 -0.79
C SER A 402 -10.79 10.13 0.32
N ALA A 403 -10.13 10.31 1.47
CA ALA A 403 -10.34 9.45 2.64
C ALA A 403 -11.82 9.44 3.06
N TYR A 404 -12.45 10.62 3.15
CA TYR A 404 -13.88 10.70 3.46
C TYR A 404 -14.75 10.01 2.42
N SER A 405 -14.50 10.28 1.13
CA SER A 405 -15.25 9.68 0.04
C SER A 405 -15.13 8.15 0.01
N LEU A 406 -13.95 7.61 0.22
CA LEU A 406 -13.72 6.16 0.25
C LEU A 406 -14.40 5.46 1.43
N LEU A 407 -14.59 6.17 2.55
CA LEU A 407 -15.18 5.60 3.76
C LEU A 407 -16.70 5.81 3.85
N TYR A 408 -17.19 6.97 3.43
CA TYR A 408 -18.58 7.39 3.61
C TYR A 408 -19.29 7.80 2.31
N GLY A 409 -18.55 8.01 1.22
CA GLY A 409 -19.09 8.44 -0.07
C GLY A 409 -19.28 9.94 -0.21
N LEU A 410 -19.33 10.39 -1.46
CA LEU A 410 -19.73 11.73 -1.87
C LEU A 410 -20.57 11.63 -3.16
N GLY A 411 -21.83 12.02 -3.09
CA GLY A 411 -22.72 12.04 -4.26
C GLY A 411 -22.31 13.09 -5.28
N ASP A 412 -22.72 12.93 -6.55
CA ASP A 412 -22.48 13.89 -7.64
C ASP A 412 -21.00 14.33 -7.78
N ALA A 413 -20.06 13.46 -7.45
CA ALA A 413 -18.64 13.72 -7.66
C ALA A 413 -18.36 13.88 -9.15
N ARG A 414 -17.72 15.00 -9.54
CA ARG A 414 -17.54 15.34 -10.96
C ARG A 414 -16.41 14.59 -11.65
N VAL A 415 -15.28 14.43 -10.95
CA VAL A 415 -14.03 13.87 -11.49
C VAL A 415 -13.69 12.54 -10.84
N ALA A 416 -14.01 12.42 -9.55
CA ALA A 416 -13.94 11.20 -8.78
C ALA A 416 -15.25 10.40 -8.91
N LYS A 417 -15.24 9.11 -8.58
CA LYS A 417 -16.46 8.29 -8.59
C LYS A 417 -17.36 8.59 -7.38
N GLY A 418 -16.78 9.03 -6.25
CA GLY A 418 -17.53 9.38 -5.05
C GLY A 418 -18.11 8.17 -4.29
N LYS A 419 -17.75 6.95 -4.69
CA LYS A 419 -18.32 5.71 -4.17
C LYS A 419 -17.53 5.23 -2.95
N PRO A 420 -18.18 4.92 -1.82
CA PRO A 420 -17.49 4.32 -0.69
C PRO A 420 -17.09 2.88 -1.01
N ILE A 421 -15.98 2.43 -0.41
CA ILE A 421 -15.59 1.02 -0.40
C ILE A 421 -16.66 0.25 0.39
N ASN A 422 -17.01 -0.95 -0.06
CA ASN A 422 -17.85 -1.84 0.72
C ASN A 422 -17.05 -2.40 1.91
N LEU A 423 -16.92 -1.63 2.99
CA LEU A 423 -16.20 -2.06 4.19
C LEU A 423 -16.96 -3.14 4.97
N ALA A 424 -18.30 -3.17 4.84
CA ALA A 424 -19.15 -4.12 5.57
C ALA A 424 -18.76 -5.58 5.28
N ARG A 425 -18.35 -5.93 4.05
CA ARG A 425 -17.91 -7.30 3.72
C ARG A 425 -16.64 -7.72 4.49
N TYR A 426 -15.76 -6.77 4.81
CA TYR A 426 -14.56 -7.04 5.61
C TYR A 426 -14.87 -7.10 7.11
N GLN A 427 -15.78 -6.25 7.57
CA GLN A 427 -16.15 -6.16 8.99
C GLN A 427 -17.00 -7.36 9.43
N ASN A 428 -17.86 -7.87 8.54
CA ASN A 428 -18.77 -8.99 8.79
C ASN A 428 -18.26 -10.33 8.23
N LEU A 429 -16.95 -10.42 7.97
CA LEU A 429 -16.33 -11.63 7.44
C LEU A 429 -16.46 -12.80 8.44
N ALA A 430 -16.71 -14.00 7.93
CA ALA A 430 -16.74 -15.23 8.73
C ALA A 430 -15.43 -15.42 9.52
N GLY A 431 -15.50 -15.46 10.85
CA GLY A 431 -14.34 -15.43 11.76
C GLY A 431 -13.97 -14.06 12.34
N GLY A 432 -14.82 -13.04 12.15
CA GLY A 432 -14.70 -11.70 12.74
C GLY A 432 -14.19 -10.59 11.81
N ASN A 433 -14.08 -9.36 12.30
CA ASN A 433 -13.66 -8.21 11.50
C ASN A 433 -12.23 -8.36 10.97
N TYR A 434 -12.07 -8.42 9.64
CA TYR A 434 -10.78 -8.59 8.96
C TYR A 434 -9.70 -7.63 9.47
N PHE A 435 -10.01 -6.34 9.59
CA PHE A 435 -9.06 -5.29 10.01
C PHE A 435 -8.52 -5.53 11.42
N LYS A 436 -9.33 -6.13 12.30
CA LYS A 436 -8.97 -6.40 13.70
C LYS A 436 -8.21 -7.70 13.91
N ARG A 437 -8.29 -8.66 12.99
CA ARG A 437 -7.66 -10.00 13.13
C ARG A 437 -6.13 -9.99 13.15
N VAL A 438 -5.51 -8.89 12.70
CA VAL A 438 -4.05 -8.79 12.56
C VAL A 438 -3.31 -8.70 13.89
N LYS A 439 -3.98 -8.27 14.95
CA LYS A 439 -3.38 -8.16 16.29
C LYS A 439 -3.07 -9.57 16.82
N LYS A 440 -1.85 -9.74 17.35
CA LYS A 440 -1.44 -10.96 18.05
C LYS A 440 -2.24 -11.13 19.33
#